data_AF-A0A8H3TZD5-F1
#
_entry.id   AF-A0A8H3TZD5-F1
#
_cell.length_a   1.000
_cell.length_b   1.000
_cell.length_c   1.000
_cell.angle_alpha   90.00
_cell.angle_beta   90.00
_cell.angle_gamma   90.00
#
_symmetry.space_group_name_H-M   'P 1'
#
loop_
_entity.id
_entity.type
_entity.pdbx_description
1 polymer ?
#
loop_
_entity_poly.entity_id
_entity_poly.type
_entity_poly.pdbx_seq_one_letter_code
_entity_poly.pdbx_strand_id
1 'polypeptide(L)'
;MSATANLPPPPVKRDSYGNDNGRHDELQEKAEKLSSSMSSANSFYQERLKDKFLEKAMKDATSDGTSGHNNGTSDPMNPLMLEAEMFAIKDYFRLMKFKYLEQHAKLDLMHNLTGEEGKILEPGENEEKERTNAKKKAALKANKVHLEELRAEALKLSHEVSSTHREVAESVGEVNNYMKKVKEMEHELARIRGVHPVKDRITVTAAEKLLAEQDEYITELTTNTFELTEETDKTSDEVNRAAKQVASSSREKERQEALAKEARAGREKGDGKVDELCSWFTSAIEVYRVLLGIKSVKPVGTNELHLEYETLPSSSGESRKPVTLALLFDETTKRLEDAKLVDHSANIEDAVEIARRSNDVPSLIAKVRTRIQ
;
A
#
# COMPACT_ATOMS: atom_id res chain seq x y z
N MET A 1 25.14 89.22 16.81
CA MET A 1 26.26 90.17 16.87
C MET A 1 27.52 89.34 16.75
N SER A 2 28.43 89.42 15.79
CA SER A 2 28.67 90.27 14.60
C SER A 2 29.57 89.40 13.69
N ALA A 3 29.26 89.20 12.41
CA ALA A 3 29.69 89.99 11.25
C ALA A 3 31.22 90.14 11.07
N THR A 4 31.73 89.57 9.96
CA THR A 4 32.74 90.13 9.00
C THR A 4 34.15 90.45 9.54
N ALA A 5 35.29 90.43 8.83
CA ALA A 5 35.74 90.14 7.46
C ALA A 5 37.31 90.17 7.55
N ASN A 6 38.04 89.24 6.93
CA ASN A 6 38.79 89.43 5.67
C ASN A 6 39.89 90.51 5.66
N LEU A 7 41.18 90.12 5.50
CA LEU A 7 42.29 90.83 4.78
C LEU A 7 43.66 90.10 4.97
N PRO A 8 44.68 90.32 4.11
CA PRO A 8 45.18 89.36 3.12
C PRO A 8 46.61 88.81 3.42
N PRO A 9 47.13 87.82 2.66
CA PRO A 9 48.49 87.29 2.86
C PRO A 9 49.58 88.20 2.25
N PRO A 10 50.77 88.31 2.87
CA PRO A 10 51.92 89.00 2.29
C PRO A 10 52.69 88.12 1.28
N PRO A 11 53.51 88.73 0.41
CA PRO A 11 53.84 88.19 -0.91
C PRO A 11 54.99 87.18 -0.89
N VAL A 12 54.85 86.15 -1.73
CA VAL A 12 55.91 85.21 -2.09
C VAL A 12 56.91 85.92 -3.00
N LYS A 13 58.15 86.08 -2.53
CA LYS A 13 59.32 86.23 -3.41
C LYS A 13 59.91 84.85 -3.67
N ARG A 14 59.88 84.47 -4.95
CA ARG A 14 60.66 83.35 -5.50
C ARG A 14 62.12 83.74 -5.47
N ASP A 15 62.96 82.85 -4.94
CA ASP A 15 64.35 82.69 -5.36
C ASP A 15 64.67 81.19 -5.42
N SER A 16 65.43 80.84 -6.47
CA SER A 16 66.11 79.58 -6.79
C SER A 16 66.65 78.84 -5.56
N TYR A 17 66.69 77.51 -5.45
CA TYR A 17 67.28 76.46 -6.29
C TYR A 17 66.54 75.14 -5.93
N GLY A 18 66.28 74.14 -6.78
CA GLY A 18 67.14 73.58 -7.82
C GLY A 18 67.96 72.40 -7.27
N ASN A 19 67.37 71.19 -7.26
CA ASN A 19 68.05 69.89 -7.41
C ASN A 19 68.72 69.19 -6.19
N ASP A 20 67.94 68.65 -5.23
CA ASP A 20 68.46 67.70 -4.20
C ASP A 20 67.60 66.44 -3.94
N ASN A 21 66.38 66.35 -4.47
CA ASN A 21 65.49 65.22 -4.16
C ASN A 21 65.91 63.88 -4.80
N GLY A 22 66.55 63.90 -5.98
CA GLY A 22 66.99 62.66 -6.66
C GLY A 22 68.19 61.97 -5.99
N ARG A 23 69.02 62.71 -5.26
CA ARG A 23 70.16 62.15 -4.52
C ARG A 23 69.72 61.47 -3.23
N HIS A 24 68.68 61.98 -2.58
CA HIS A 24 68.17 61.39 -1.35
C HIS A 24 67.50 60.02 -1.60
N ASP A 25 66.70 59.90 -2.66
CA ASP A 25 66.05 58.63 -3.01
C ASP A 25 67.05 57.56 -3.46
N GLU A 26 68.07 57.91 -4.25
CA GLU A 26 69.13 56.96 -4.62
C GLU A 26 69.99 56.53 -3.43
N LEU A 27 70.22 57.41 -2.46
CA LEU A 27 70.97 57.08 -1.24
C LEU A 27 70.14 56.18 -0.32
N GLN A 28 68.82 56.36 -0.27
CA GLN A 28 67.90 55.49 0.48
C GLN A 28 67.83 54.09 -0.14
N GLU A 29 67.67 53.98 -1.45
CA GLU A 29 67.64 52.68 -2.14
C GLU A 29 68.98 51.93 -2.00
N LYS A 30 70.11 52.65 -2.06
CA LYS A 30 71.44 52.08 -1.79
C LYS A 30 71.60 51.63 -0.34
N ALA A 31 71.08 52.39 0.63
CA ALA A 31 71.12 52.04 2.04
C ALA A 31 70.27 50.79 2.35
N GLU A 32 69.09 50.64 1.73
CA GLU A 32 68.25 49.45 1.87
C GLU A 32 68.88 48.20 1.23
N LYS A 33 69.51 48.35 0.05
CA LYS A 33 70.30 47.27 -0.57
C LYS A 33 71.52 46.89 0.26
N LEU A 34 72.19 47.85 0.89
CA LEU A 34 73.33 47.57 1.77
C LEU A 34 72.88 46.92 3.08
N SER A 35 71.76 47.35 3.66
CA SER A 35 71.16 46.79 4.87
C SER A 35 70.67 45.35 4.64
N SER A 36 69.98 45.10 3.53
CA SER A 36 69.57 43.73 3.15
C SER A 36 70.77 42.85 2.84
N SER A 37 71.78 43.35 2.13
CA SER A 37 73.03 42.62 1.89
C SER A 37 73.80 42.35 3.18
N MET A 38 73.87 43.31 4.11
CA MET A 38 74.47 43.10 5.44
C MET A 38 73.67 42.11 6.28
N SER A 39 72.34 42.14 6.22
CA SER A 39 71.49 41.21 6.97
C SER A 39 71.64 39.78 6.44
N SER A 40 71.67 39.60 5.12
CA SER A 40 71.97 38.31 4.49
C SER A 40 73.41 37.86 4.78
N ALA A 41 74.40 38.75 4.65
CA ALA A 41 75.80 38.43 4.94
C ALA A 41 76.02 38.09 6.42
N ASN A 42 75.32 38.77 7.34
CA ASN A 42 75.34 38.46 8.75
C ASN A 42 74.64 37.12 9.04
N SER A 43 73.55 36.80 8.34
CA SER A 43 72.91 35.48 8.45
C SER A 43 73.84 34.36 8.00
N PHE A 44 74.52 34.53 6.85
CA PHE A 44 75.52 33.56 6.38
C PHE A 44 76.73 33.48 7.31
N TYR A 45 77.16 34.60 7.89
CA TYR A 45 78.25 34.62 8.86
C TYR A 45 77.86 33.92 10.16
N GLN A 46 76.62 34.10 10.64
CA GLN A 46 76.08 33.43 11.81
C GLN A 46 75.92 31.93 11.59
N GLU A 47 75.42 31.49 10.43
CA GLU A 47 75.40 30.07 10.05
C GLU A 47 76.82 29.50 9.98
N ARG A 48 77.75 30.20 9.34
CA ARG A 48 79.14 29.75 9.25
C ARG A 48 79.82 29.68 10.62
N LEU A 49 79.48 30.58 11.55
CA LEU A 49 79.95 30.53 12.92
C LEU A 49 79.31 29.37 13.69
N LYS A 50 78.01 29.11 13.47
CA LYS A 50 77.30 27.95 14.03
C LYS A 50 77.91 26.64 13.54
N ASP A 51 78.23 26.54 12.26
CA ASP A 51 78.84 25.35 11.66
C ASP A 51 80.26 25.15 12.17
N LYS A 52 81.07 26.22 12.22
CA LYS A 52 82.40 26.16 12.85
C LYS A 52 82.34 25.83 14.33
N PHE A 53 81.30 26.29 15.03
CA PHE A 53 81.07 25.97 16.44
C PHE A 53 80.68 24.50 16.62
N LEU A 54 79.78 23.98 15.79
CA LEU A 54 79.40 22.56 15.79
C LEU A 54 80.59 21.67 15.43
N GLU A 55 81.37 22.05 14.43
CA GLU A 55 82.59 21.35 14.02
C GLU A 55 83.64 21.35 15.14
N LYS A 56 83.83 22.50 15.82
CA LYS A 56 84.74 22.61 16.97
C LYS A 56 84.22 21.85 18.18
N ALA A 57 82.92 21.89 18.47
CA ALA A 57 82.30 21.13 19.55
C ALA A 57 82.45 19.61 19.33
N MET A 58 82.27 19.15 18.09
CA MET A 58 82.54 17.77 17.68
C MET A 58 84.01 17.40 17.80
N LYS A 59 84.92 18.31 17.42
CA LYS A 59 86.37 18.09 17.51
C LYS A 59 86.90 18.08 18.95
N ASP A 60 86.41 18.97 19.80
CA ASP A 60 86.79 19.01 21.21
C ASP A 60 86.22 17.80 21.96
N ALA A 61 84.99 17.39 21.65
CA ALA A 61 84.36 16.17 22.21
C ALA A 61 85.04 14.87 21.75
N THR A 62 85.73 14.87 20.60
CA THR A 62 86.49 13.70 20.11
C THR A 62 87.97 13.72 20.53
N SER A 63 88.50 14.87 20.96
CA SER A 63 89.90 15.01 21.39
C SER A 63 90.16 14.69 22.86
N ASP A 64 89.12 14.75 23.72
CA ASP A 64 89.22 14.34 25.12
C ASP A 64 88.70 12.89 25.23
N GLY A 65 89.62 11.94 25.12
CA GLY A 65 89.32 10.52 25.10
C GLY A 65 88.71 10.05 26.42
N THR A 66 87.39 9.94 26.47
CA THR A 66 86.69 8.97 27.35
C THR A 66 85.25 8.73 26.89
N SER A 67 84.96 7.46 26.60
CA SER A 67 83.62 6.84 26.61
C SER A 67 82.74 7.05 25.36
N GLY A 68 82.83 6.08 24.44
CA GLY A 68 81.97 5.97 23.27
C GLY A 68 80.49 5.79 23.62
N HIS A 69 79.70 6.83 23.39
CA HIS A 69 78.26 6.75 23.29
C HIS A 69 77.84 7.26 21.90
N ASN A 70 77.48 6.29 21.05
CA ASN A 70 76.72 6.37 19.81
C ASN A 70 76.45 7.77 19.25
N ASN A 71 77.33 8.19 18.34
CA ASN A 71 77.08 9.32 17.44
C ASN A 71 76.33 8.79 16.20
N GLY A 72 75.02 8.63 16.33
CA GLY A 72 74.11 8.28 15.25
C GLY A 72 73.20 9.47 14.96
N THR A 73 73.45 10.14 13.84
CA THR A 73 72.50 10.98 13.08
C THR A 73 71.51 11.80 13.93
N SER A 74 71.89 13.02 14.27
CA SER A 74 70.99 14.06 14.75
C SER A 74 69.89 14.30 13.71
N ASP A 75 68.74 13.65 13.90
CA ASP A 75 67.51 13.95 13.17
C ASP A 75 66.79 15.09 13.91
N PRO A 76 66.80 16.33 13.37
CA PRO A 76 66.26 17.52 14.04
C PRO A 76 64.73 17.49 14.20
N MET A 77 64.06 16.42 13.78
CA MET A 77 62.60 16.28 13.82
C MET A 77 62.09 15.30 14.90
N ASN A 78 62.95 14.72 15.74
CA ASN A 78 62.51 13.85 16.83
C ASN A 78 62.38 14.63 18.17
N PRO A 79 61.16 14.89 18.66
CA PRO A 79 60.93 15.73 19.85
C PRO A 79 61.45 15.11 21.16
N LEU A 80 61.63 13.78 21.23
CA LEU A 80 62.20 13.11 22.40
C LEU A 80 63.74 13.25 22.49
N MET A 81 64.41 13.48 21.36
CA MET A 81 65.87 13.68 21.31
C MET A 81 66.25 15.14 21.61
N LEU A 82 65.34 16.09 21.33
CA LEU A 82 65.55 17.51 21.58
C LEU A 82 65.80 17.84 23.05
N GLU A 83 65.13 17.15 23.97
CA GLU A 83 65.34 17.35 25.41
C GLU A 83 66.74 16.91 25.85
N ALA A 84 67.20 15.76 25.34
CA ALA A 84 68.55 15.25 25.60
C ALA A 84 69.62 16.17 24.99
N GLU A 85 69.39 16.69 23.79
CA GLU A 85 70.30 17.64 23.12
C GLU A 85 70.35 18.99 23.86
N MET A 86 69.20 19.53 24.30
CA MET A 86 69.16 20.74 25.14
C MET A 86 69.94 20.55 26.45
N PHE A 87 69.86 19.38 27.06
CA PHE A 87 70.63 19.07 28.26
C PHE A 87 72.14 19.05 27.98
N ALA A 88 72.57 18.37 26.92
CA ALA A 88 73.97 18.32 26.50
C ALA A 88 74.54 19.71 26.17
N ILE A 89 73.79 20.54 25.44
CA ILE A 89 74.18 21.92 25.11
C ILE A 89 74.32 22.75 26.39
N LYS A 90 73.38 22.63 27.33
CA LYS A 90 73.43 23.35 28.61
C LYS A 90 74.66 22.97 29.43
N ASP A 91 75.04 21.70 29.46
CA ASP A 91 76.23 21.24 30.16
C ASP A 91 77.51 21.69 29.47
N TYR A 92 77.55 21.72 28.14
CA TYR A 92 78.66 22.32 27.39
C TYR A 92 78.83 23.81 27.71
N PHE A 93 77.75 24.60 27.77
CA PHE A 93 77.81 26.00 28.16
C PHE A 93 78.28 26.19 29.61
N ARG A 94 77.90 25.29 30.53
CA ARG A 94 78.42 25.31 31.92
C ARG A 94 79.92 25.07 31.93
N LEU A 95 80.41 24.09 31.17
CA LEU A 95 81.83 23.78 31.07
C LEU A 95 82.60 24.94 30.43
N MET A 96 82.08 25.53 29.35
CA MET A 96 82.70 26.67 28.68
C MET A 96 82.76 27.90 29.60
N LYS A 97 81.69 28.16 30.36
CA LYS A 97 81.69 29.20 31.39
C LYS A 97 82.77 28.94 32.45
N PHE A 98 82.94 27.70 32.90
CA PHE A 98 83.97 27.34 33.87
C PHE A 98 85.38 27.57 33.30
N LYS A 99 85.66 27.07 32.09
CA LYS A 99 86.96 27.27 31.41
C LYS A 99 87.25 28.76 31.19
N TYR A 100 86.25 29.54 30.78
CA TYR A 100 86.39 30.99 30.61
C TYR A 100 86.70 31.70 31.93
N LEU A 101 85.95 31.39 33.00
CA LEU A 101 86.21 31.97 34.32
C LEU A 101 87.58 31.57 34.87
N GLU A 102 88.01 30.33 34.64
CA GLU A 102 89.34 29.86 35.02
C GLU A 102 90.44 30.59 34.25
N GLN A 103 90.30 30.73 32.92
CA GLN A 103 91.24 31.47 32.09
C GLN A 103 91.28 32.95 32.46
N HIS A 104 90.12 33.56 32.72
CA HIS A 104 90.04 34.94 33.18
C HIS A 104 90.69 35.11 34.55
N ALA A 105 90.44 34.20 35.50
CA ALA A 105 91.10 34.22 36.81
C ALA A 105 92.62 34.04 36.70
N LYS A 106 93.08 33.17 35.79
CA LYS A 106 94.51 33.00 35.48
C LYS A 106 95.11 34.28 34.90
N LEU A 107 94.44 34.92 33.95
CA LEU A 107 94.87 36.19 33.36
C LEU A 107 94.90 37.31 34.40
N ASP A 108 93.87 37.40 35.24
CA ASP A 108 93.80 38.40 36.31
C ASP A 108 94.90 38.16 37.35
N LEU A 109 95.20 36.91 37.70
CA LEU A 109 96.31 36.57 38.59
C LEU A 109 97.66 36.93 37.96
N MET A 110 97.86 36.62 36.67
CA MET A 110 99.07 37.01 35.95
C MET A 110 99.19 38.53 35.85
N HIS A 111 98.09 39.24 35.61
CA HIS A 111 98.05 40.69 35.58
C HIS A 111 98.38 41.30 36.95
N ASN A 112 97.82 40.75 38.03
CA ASN A 112 98.14 41.17 39.39
C ASN A 112 99.60 40.86 39.81
N LEU A 113 100.20 39.80 39.26
CA LEU A 113 101.60 39.45 39.50
C LEU A 113 102.58 40.26 38.62
N THR A 114 102.16 40.69 37.43
CA THR A 114 103.04 41.30 36.41
C THR A 114 102.86 42.83 36.30
N GLY A 115 101.73 43.39 36.73
CA GLY A 115 101.47 44.84 36.73
C GLY A 115 101.98 45.55 38.00
N GLU A 116 102.44 46.80 37.86
CA GLU A 116 102.95 47.64 38.96
C GLU A 116 101.90 48.05 40.01
N GLU A 117 100.61 47.94 39.71
CA GLU A 117 99.52 48.08 40.68
C GLU A 117 98.77 46.76 40.80
N GLY A 118 99.36 45.79 41.50
CA GLY A 118 98.60 44.65 41.98
C GLY A 118 97.42 45.18 42.80
N LYS A 119 96.18 44.81 42.46
CA LYS A 119 95.01 45.16 43.28
C LYS A 119 95.18 44.52 44.65
N ILE A 120 95.72 45.27 45.59
CA ILE A 120 95.72 44.93 47.00
C ILE A 120 94.25 44.92 47.39
N LEU A 121 93.71 43.74 47.70
CA LEU A 121 92.37 43.59 48.24
C LEU A 121 92.34 44.33 49.58
N GLU A 122 91.81 45.55 49.58
CA GLU A 122 91.57 46.32 50.80
C GLU A 122 90.70 45.49 51.77
N PRO A 123 91.13 45.31 53.03
CA PRO A 123 90.33 44.64 54.07
C PRO A 123 89.05 45.44 54.36
N GLY A 124 88.02 45.26 53.54
CA GLY A 124 86.74 45.97 53.64
C GLY A 124 85.88 45.84 52.39
N GLU A 125 86.48 45.87 51.20
CA GLU A 125 85.74 45.67 49.94
C GLU A 125 85.10 44.28 49.86
N ASN A 126 85.75 43.26 50.43
CA ASN A 126 85.22 41.91 50.44
C ASN A 126 83.95 41.82 51.30
N GLU A 127 83.91 42.52 52.44
CA GLU A 127 82.73 42.56 53.30
C GLU A 127 81.56 43.31 52.63
N GLU A 128 81.83 44.40 51.90
CA GLU A 128 80.79 45.11 51.15
C GLU A 128 80.25 44.28 49.98
N LYS A 129 81.15 43.60 49.24
CA LYS A 129 80.78 42.65 48.18
C LYS A 129 79.99 41.46 48.74
N GLU A 130 80.33 40.97 49.92
CA GLU A 130 79.57 39.92 50.60
C GLU A 130 78.17 40.41 51.00
N ARG A 131 78.04 41.60 51.59
CA ARG A 131 76.73 42.20 51.93
C ARG A 131 75.86 42.42 50.70
N THR A 132 76.41 42.95 49.62
CA THR A 132 75.66 43.18 48.36
C THR A 132 75.27 41.86 47.69
N ASN A 133 76.16 40.86 47.69
CA ASN A 133 75.85 39.53 47.19
C ASN A 133 74.79 38.82 48.04
N ALA A 134 74.83 38.97 49.36
CA ALA A 134 73.80 38.43 50.25
C ALA A 134 72.42 39.05 49.96
N LYS A 135 72.34 40.37 49.78
CA LYS A 135 71.11 41.07 49.38
C LYS A 135 70.59 40.59 48.02
N LYS A 136 71.46 40.52 47.01
CA LYS A 136 71.11 40.03 45.67
C LYS A 136 70.66 38.57 45.70
N LYS A 137 71.31 37.72 46.50
CA LYS A 137 70.96 36.30 46.67
C LYS A 137 69.61 36.15 47.37
N ALA A 138 69.31 36.98 48.37
CA ALA A 138 68.00 37.01 49.02
C ALA A 138 66.90 37.44 48.03
N ALA A 139 67.11 38.51 47.26
CA ALA A 139 66.18 38.98 46.23
C ALA A 139 65.97 37.90 45.14
N LEU A 140 67.04 37.25 44.68
CA LEU A 140 66.94 36.17 43.70
C LEU A 140 66.16 34.97 44.24
N LYS A 141 66.33 34.62 45.53
CA LYS A 141 65.55 33.54 46.16
C LYS A 141 64.07 33.91 46.23
N ALA A 142 63.73 35.13 46.65
CA ALA A 142 62.35 35.60 46.68
C ALA A 142 61.70 35.57 45.29
N ASN A 143 62.40 36.06 44.26
CA ASN A 143 61.90 36.03 42.89
C ASN A 143 61.76 34.60 42.34
N LYS A 144 62.65 33.67 42.72
CA LYS A 144 62.52 32.26 42.32
C LYS A 144 61.27 31.63 42.91
N VAL A 145 61.01 31.84 44.21
CA VAL A 145 59.80 31.35 44.87
C VAL A 145 58.56 31.95 44.19
N HIS A 146 58.56 33.26 43.93
CA HIS A 146 57.44 33.91 43.24
C HIS A 146 57.20 33.37 41.82
N LEU A 147 58.28 33.09 41.07
CA LEU A 147 58.17 32.47 39.74
C LEU A 147 57.65 31.02 39.81
N GLU A 148 58.04 30.27 40.84
CA GLU A 148 57.55 28.91 41.07
C GLU A 148 56.05 28.92 41.42
N GLU A 149 55.60 29.87 42.24
CA GLU A 149 54.19 30.10 42.55
C GLU A 149 53.39 30.46 41.30
N LEU A 150 53.85 31.43 40.50
CA LEU A 150 53.20 31.83 39.26
C LEU A 150 53.14 30.68 38.25
N ARG A 151 54.21 29.87 38.16
CA ARG A 151 54.22 28.68 37.33
C ARG A 151 53.19 27.66 37.81
N ALA A 152 53.09 27.43 39.11
CA ALA A 152 52.11 26.51 39.67
C ALA A 152 50.67 26.99 39.41
N GLU A 153 50.41 28.29 39.50
CA GLU A 153 49.12 28.90 39.15
C GLU A 153 48.81 28.76 37.66
N ALA A 154 49.78 29.07 36.78
CA ALA A 154 49.62 28.92 35.34
C ALA A 154 49.31 27.47 34.94
N LEU A 155 49.95 26.49 35.58
CA LEU A 155 49.66 25.08 35.35
C LEU A 155 48.25 24.70 35.81
N LYS A 156 47.82 25.17 36.99
CA LYS A 156 46.44 24.95 37.48
C LYS A 156 45.41 25.54 36.51
N LEU A 157 45.60 26.78 36.09
CA LEU A 157 44.71 27.44 35.14
C LEU A 157 44.69 26.73 33.79
N SER A 158 45.86 26.29 33.30
CA SER A 158 45.94 25.51 32.06
C SER A 158 45.16 24.20 32.14
N HIS A 159 45.20 23.51 33.28
CA HIS A 159 44.42 22.29 33.48
C HIS A 159 42.92 22.57 33.56
N GLU A 160 42.51 23.62 34.26
CA GLU A 160 41.10 24.03 34.34
C GLU A 160 40.54 24.42 32.97
N VAL A 161 41.28 25.24 32.22
CA VAL A 161 40.92 25.63 30.85
C VAL A 161 40.85 24.40 29.93
N SER A 162 41.79 23.46 30.06
CA SER A 162 41.76 22.23 29.27
C SER A 162 40.55 21.35 29.61
N SER A 163 40.16 21.24 30.88
CA SER A 163 38.98 20.46 31.29
C SER A 163 37.70 21.09 30.81
N THR A 164 37.53 22.40 31.05
CA THR A 164 36.34 23.14 30.63
C THR A 164 36.20 23.16 29.11
N HIS A 165 37.29 23.32 28.37
CA HIS A 165 37.26 23.22 26.91
C HIS A 165 36.82 21.83 26.43
N ARG A 166 37.27 20.76 27.09
CA ARG A 166 36.84 19.39 26.77
C ARG A 166 35.34 19.21 26.99
N GLU A 167 34.82 19.65 28.14
CA GLU A 167 33.40 19.58 28.47
C GLU A 167 32.53 20.37 27.48
N VAL A 168 32.97 21.59 27.12
CA VAL A 168 32.29 22.41 26.10
C VAL A 168 32.34 21.73 24.74
N ALA A 169 33.47 21.15 24.34
CA ALA A 169 33.59 20.44 23.07
C ALA A 169 32.66 19.21 23.00
N GLU A 170 32.53 18.45 24.09
CA GLU A 170 31.59 17.34 24.21
C GLU A 170 30.14 17.83 24.07
N SER A 171 29.78 18.88 24.81
CA SER A 171 28.44 19.50 24.75
C SER A 171 28.12 20.03 23.34
N VAL A 172 29.07 20.69 22.68
CA VAL A 172 28.92 21.17 21.29
C VAL A 172 28.74 19.98 20.33
N GLY A 173 29.43 18.86 20.57
CA GLY A 173 29.23 17.62 19.82
C GLY A 173 27.79 17.10 19.94
N GLU A 174 27.24 17.09 21.15
CA GLU A 174 25.85 16.69 21.40
C GLU A 174 24.84 17.63 20.72
N VAL A 175 25.03 18.95 20.86
CA VAL A 175 24.19 19.97 20.22
C VAL A 175 24.19 19.78 18.70
N ASN A 176 25.35 19.55 18.08
CA ASN A 176 25.44 19.27 16.66
C ASN A 176 24.68 18.00 16.25
N ASN A 177 24.71 16.95 17.09
CA ASN A 177 23.93 15.73 16.85
C ASN A 177 22.42 16.00 16.96
N TYR A 178 21.98 16.79 17.93
CA TYR A 178 20.58 17.20 18.03
C TYR A 178 20.15 18.06 16.83
N MET A 179 20.98 19.01 16.38
CA MET A 179 20.69 19.82 15.19
C MET A 179 20.55 18.96 13.93
N LYS A 180 21.37 17.91 13.77
CA LYS A 180 21.22 16.94 12.67
C LYS A 180 19.88 16.20 12.76
N LYS A 181 19.51 15.70 13.93
CA LYS A 181 18.22 15.02 14.17
C LYS A 181 17.02 15.94 13.89
N VAL A 182 17.09 17.20 14.31
CA VAL A 182 16.03 18.18 14.02
C VAL A 182 15.87 18.38 12.52
N LYS A 183 16.97 18.58 11.77
CA LYS A 183 16.92 18.71 10.31
C LYS A 183 16.38 17.46 9.63
N GLU A 184 16.72 16.28 10.13
CA GLU A 184 16.18 15.01 9.62
C GLU A 184 14.67 14.90 9.87
N MET A 185 14.20 15.25 11.08
CA MET A 185 12.77 15.30 11.39
C MET A 185 12.03 16.36 10.56
N GLU A 186 12.63 17.52 10.31
CA GLU A 186 12.07 18.56 9.44
C GLU A 186 11.97 18.09 7.99
N HIS A 187 12.99 17.39 7.49
CA HIS A 187 12.96 16.78 6.16
C HIS A 187 11.89 15.70 6.07
N GLU A 188 11.75 14.87 7.10
CA GLU A 188 10.70 13.85 7.16
C GLU A 188 9.30 14.47 7.22
N LEU A 189 9.13 15.53 8.01
CA LEU A 189 7.89 16.31 8.01
C LEU A 189 7.63 16.93 6.63
N ALA A 190 8.64 17.46 5.95
CA ALA A 190 8.50 17.97 4.59
C ALA A 190 8.11 16.87 3.61
N ARG A 191 8.66 15.66 3.74
CA ARG A 191 8.31 14.47 2.96
C ARG A 191 6.85 14.07 3.19
N ILE A 192 6.42 13.92 4.43
CA ILE A 192 5.02 13.62 4.80
C ILE A 192 4.10 14.71 4.26
N ARG A 193 4.51 15.98 4.38
CA ARG A 193 3.75 17.11 3.84
C ARG A 193 3.68 17.10 2.31
N GLY A 194 4.70 16.61 1.62
CA GLY A 194 4.71 16.46 0.17
C GLY A 194 3.81 15.32 -0.31
N VAL A 195 3.83 14.18 0.39
CA VAL A 195 2.99 13.01 0.09
C VAL A 195 1.51 13.28 0.40
N HIS A 196 1.23 14.02 1.47
CA HIS A 196 -0.13 14.36 1.89
C HIS A 196 -0.43 15.85 1.64
N PRO A 197 -1.07 16.19 0.50
CA PRO A 197 -1.46 17.57 0.21
C PRO A 197 -2.43 18.09 1.27
N VAL A 198 -2.45 19.42 1.47
CA VAL A 198 -3.21 20.08 2.56
C VAL A 198 -4.70 19.76 2.54
N LYS A 199 -5.26 19.41 1.38
CA LYS A 199 -6.66 19.04 1.22
C LYS A 199 -7.04 17.75 1.96
N ASP A 200 -6.10 16.82 2.11
CA ASP A 200 -6.33 15.52 2.77
C ASP A 200 -5.90 15.52 4.24
N ARG A 201 -5.43 16.68 4.74
CA ARG A 201 -5.00 16.82 6.14
C ARG A 201 -6.19 17.24 7.00
N ILE A 202 -6.71 16.28 7.74
CA ILE A 202 -7.64 16.53 8.83
C ILE A 202 -6.86 16.69 10.14
N THR A 203 -7.30 17.60 10.99
CA THR A 203 -6.77 17.69 12.37
C THR A 203 -7.14 16.43 13.13
N VAL A 204 -6.35 16.03 14.14
CA VAL A 204 -6.64 14.83 14.95
C VAL A 204 -8.06 14.86 15.50
N THR A 205 -8.51 16.03 15.97
CA THR A 205 -9.88 16.25 16.45
C THR A 205 -10.96 16.11 15.38
N ALA A 206 -10.66 16.44 14.12
CA ALA A 206 -11.57 16.25 13.01
C ALA A 206 -11.58 14.78 12.55
N ALA A 207 -10.45 14.09 12.63
CA ALA A 207 -10.34 12.66 12.38
C ALA A 207 -11.13 11.84 13.40
N GLU A 208 -11.02 12.17 14.69
CA GLU A 208 -11.80 11.53 15.76
C GLU A 208 -13.30 11.71 15.56
N LYS A 209 -13.74 12.89 15.11
CA LYS A 209 -15.15 13.14 14.77
C LYS A 209 -15.60 12.31 13.57
N LEU A 210 -14.83 12.32 12.49
CA LEU A 210 -15.15 11.51 11.30
C LEU A 210 -15.20 10.02 11.64
N LEU A 211 -14.29 9.55 12.49
CA LEU A 211 -14.26 8.16 12.94
C LEU A 211 -15.50 7.83 13.77
N ALA A 212 -15.91 8.72 14.68
CA ALA A 212 -17.15 8.55 15.42
C ALA A 212 -18.40 8.53 14.51
N GLU A 213 -18.46 9.41 13.50
CA GLU A 213 -19.53 9.43 12.50
C GLU A 213 -19.53 8.13 11.65
N GLN A 214 -18.35 7.62 11.29
CA GLN A 214 -18.20 6.37 10.56
C GLN A 214 -18.59 5.16 11.41
N ASP A 215 -18.23 5.15 12.68
CA ASP A 215 -18.61 4.09 13.62
C ASP A 215 -20.13 4.06 13.79
N GLU A 216 -20.77 5.22 13.98
CA GLU A 216 -22.23 5.33 14.04
C GLU A 216 -22.87 4.80 12.75
N TYR A 217 -22.37 5.22 11.58
CA TYR A 217 -22.85 4.73 10.28
C TYR A 217 -22.68 3.22 10.10
N ILE A 218 -21.54 2.65 10.51
CA ILE A 218 -21.30 1.20 10.44
C ILE A 218 -22.23 0.45 11.38
N THR A 219 -22.48 0.98 12.58
CA THR A 219 -23.43 0.36 13.51
C THR A 219 -24.85 0.36 12.95
N GLU A 220 -25.30 1.47 12.36
CA GLU A 220 -26.60 1.57 11.69
C GLU A 220 -26.70 0.60 10.50
N LEU A 221 -25.65 0.54 9.67
CA LEU A 221 -25.62 -0.41 8.55
C LEU A 221 -25.67 -1.85 9.05
N THR A 222 -24.97 -2.16 10.15
CA THR A 222 -24.96 -3.50 10.76
C THR A 222 -26.35 -3.86 11.30
N THR A 223 -27.03 -2.95 12.00
CA THR A 223 -28.40 -3.19 12.48
C THR A 223 -29.36 -3.41 11.31
N ASN A 224 -29.27 -2.60 10.26
CA ASN A 224 -30.10 -2.75 9.06
C ASN A 224 -29.84 -4.10 8.37
N THR A 225 -28.59 -4.54 8.26
CA THR A 225 -28.27 -5.86 7.70
C THR A 225 -28.83 -6.98 8.57
N PHE A 226 -28.78 -6.84 9.89
CA PHE A 226 -29.34 -7.83 10.82
C PHE A 226 -30.86 -7.94 10.67
N GLU A 227 -31.56 -6.80 10.64
CA GLU A 227 -33.01 -6.77 10.43
C GLU A 227 -33.42 -7.39 9.08
N LEU A 228 -32.72 -7.03 7.99
CA LEU A 228 -32.97 -7.62 6.67
C LEU A 228 -32.69 -9.13 6.63
N THR A 229 -31.66 -9.60 7.34
CA THR A 229 -31.41 -11.05 7.45
C THR A 229 -32.53 -11.74 8.22
N GLU A 230 -33.06 -11.14 9.30
CA GLU A 230 -34.18 -11.70 10.05
C GLU A 230 -35.46 -11.75 9.21
N GLU A 231 -35.75 -10.71 8.41
CA GLU A 231 -36.86 -10.71 7.46
C GLU A 231 -36.68 -11.75 6.34
N THR A 232 -35.46 -11.91 5.84
CA THR A 232 -35.14 -12.93 4.84
C THR A 232 -35.33 -14.35 5.40
N ASP A 233 -34.92 -14.58 6.64
CA ASP A 233 -35.11 -15.87 7.30
C ASP A 233 -36.60 -16.15 7.55
N LYS A 234 -37.37 -15.16 8.00
CA LYS A 234 -38.83 -15.29 8.15
C LYS A 234 -39.53 -15.61 6.84
N THR A 235 -39.20 -14.88 5.77
CA THR A 235 -39.79 -15.11 4.44
C THR A 235 -39.36 -16.45 3.86
N SER A 236 -38.10 -16.87 4.06
CA SER A 236 -37.60 -18.20 3.70
C SER A 236 -38.37 -19.30 4.43
N ASP A 237 -38.64 -19.14 5.73
CA ASP A 237 -39.45 -20.07 6.52
C ASP A 237 -40.89 -20.13 6.05
N GLU A 238 -41.50 -18.99 5.71
CA GLU A 238 -42.85 -18.94 5.14
C GLU A 238 -42.92 -19.63 3.77
N VAL A 239 -41.95 -19.39 2.89
CA VAL A 239 -41.83 -20.08 1.59
C VAL A 239 -41.64 -21.57 1.79
N ASN A 240 -40.80 -22.00 2.73
CA ASN A 240 -40.60 -23.41 3.06
C ASN A 240 -41.88 -24.07 3.60
N ARG A 241 -42.67 -23.36 4.42
CA ARG A 241 -43.98 -23.83 4.88
C ARG A 241 -44.98 -23.94 3.73
N ALA A 242 -45.06 -22.93 2.87
CA ALA A 242 -45.91 -22.94 1.68
C ALA A 242 -45.52 -24.08 0.72
N ALA A 243 -44.23 -24.29 0.47
CA ALA A 243 -43.72 -25.38 -0.35
C ALA A 243 -44.11 -26.76 0.22
N LYS A 244 -44.04 -26.95 1.54
CA LYS A 244 -44.52 -28.16 2.21
C LYS A 244 -46.03 -28.37 2.05
N GLN A 245 -46.84 -27.32 2.14
CA GLN A 245 -48.29 -27.38 1.93
C GLN A 245 -48.67 -27.68 0.47
N VAL A 246 -47.93 -27.11 -0.49
CA VAL A 246 -48.10 -27.42 -1.92
C VAL A 246 -47.73 -28.89 -2.19
N ALA A 247 -46.63 -29.38 -1.62
CA ALA A 247 -46.23 -30.78 -1.77
C ALA A 247 -47.25 -31.75 -1.17
N SER A 248 -47.81 -31.47 0.01
CA SER A 248 -48.87 -32.29 0.60
C SER A 248 -50.15 -32.25 -0.22
N SER A 249 -50.55 -31.07 -0.69
CA SER A 249 -51.73 -30.89 -1.56
C SER A 249 -51.56 -31.58 -2.91
N SER A 250 -50.35 -31.55 -3.49
CA SER A 250 -50.02 -32.26 -4.73
C SER A 250 -50.12 -33.77 -4.56
N ARG A 251 -49.64 -34.32 -3.44
CA ARG A 251 -49.79 -35.74 -3.11
C ARG A 251 -51.26 -36.14 -2.94
N GLU A 252 -52.06 -35.30 -2.30
CA GLU A 252 -53.49 -35.56 -2.15
C GLU A 252 -54.21 -35.47 -3.51
N LYS A 253 -53.88 -34.49 -4.35
CA LYS A 253 -54.38 -34.42 -5.74
C LYS A 253 -54.03 -35.67 -6.53
N GLU A 254 -52.78 -36.11 -6.50
CA GLU A 254 -52.34 -37.34 -7.17
C GLU A 254 -53.10 -38.57 -6.68
N ARG A 255 -53.34 -38.68 -5.37
CA ARG A 255 -54.15 -39.75 -4.78
C ARG A 255 -55.60 -39.71 -5.27
N GLN A 256 -56.22 -38.53 -5.28
CA GLN A 256 -57.60 -38.36 -5.75
C GLN A 256 -57.72 -38.58 -7.27
N GLU A 257 -56.74 -38.15 -8.05
CA GLU A 257 -56.67 -38.41 -9.48
C GLU A 257 -56.50 -39.91 -9.77
N ALA A 258 -55.68 -40.63 -8.99
CA ALA A 258 -55.55 -42.08 -9.10
C ALA A 258 -56.89 -42.79 -8.80
N LEU A 259 -57.59 -42.39 -7.73
CA LEU A 259 -58.93 -42.89 -7.40
C LEU A 259 -59.95 -42.58 -8.50
N ALA A 260 -59.94 -41.35 -9.03
CA ALA A 260 -60.83 -40.94 -10.11
C ALA A 260 -60.54 -41.72 -11.41
N LYS A 261 -59.26 -41.99 -11.70
CA LYS A 261 -58.83 -42.78 -12.86
C LYS A 261 -59.27 -44.24 -12.72
N GLU A 262 -59.17 -44.83 -11.52
CA GLU A 262 -59.68 -46.17 -11.25
C GLU A 262 -61.21 -46.24 -11.39
N ALA A 263 -61.94 -45.24 -10.88
CA ALA A 263 -63.39 -45.15 -11.03
C ALA A 263 -63.83 -44.99 -12.50
N ARG A 264 -63.08 -44.21 -13.31
CA ARG A 264 -63.32 -44.11 -14.75
C ARG A 264 -63.02 -45.41 -15.48
N ALA A 265 -61.89 -46.05 -15.20
CA ALA A 265 -61.53 -47.34 -15.78
C ALA A 265 -62.53 -48.45 -15.40
N GLY A 266 -63.11 -48.39 -14.20
CA GLY A 266 -64.19 -49.28 -13.76
C GLY A 266 -65.50 -49.08 -14.51
N ARG A 267 -65.84 -47.83 -14.89
CA ARG A 267 -67.02 -47.54 -15.73
C ARG A 267 -66.81 -47.96 -17.18
N GLU A 268 -65.66 -47.66 -17.76
CA GLU A 268 -65.35 -48.01 -19.16
C GLU A 268 -65.27 -49.53 -19.39
N LYS A 269 -64.84 -50.31 -18.39
CA LYS A 269 -64.89 -51.78 -18.47
C LYS A 269 -66.29 -52.38 -18.20
N GLY A 270 -67.22 -51.58 -17.66
CA GLY A 270 -68.58 -52.03 -17.35
C GLY A 270 -69.55 -51.98 -18.54
N ASP A 271 -69.27 -51.16 -19.57
CA ASP A 271 -70.23 -50.86 -20.64
C ASP A 271 -69.95 -51.58 -21.98
N GLY A 272 -68.77 -52.18 -22.15
CA GLY A 272 -68.44 -52.91 -23.38
C GLY A 272 -69.40 -54.09 -23.68
N LYS A 273 -70.01 -54.67 -22.65
CA LYS A 273 -71.00 -55.74 -22.79
C LYS A 273 -72.33 -55.25 -23.36
N VAL A 274 -72.69 -53.98 -23.10
CA VAL A 274 -73.92 -53.36 -23.60
C VAL A 274 -73.73 -52.99 -25.08
N ASP A 275 -72.57 -52.44 -25.43
CA ASP A 275 -72.21 -52.15 -26.83
C ASP A 275 -72.14 -53.42 -27.70
N GLU A 276 -71.56 -54.50 -27.18
CA GLU A 276 -71.56 -55.81 -27.85
C GLU A 276 -72.98 -56.33 -28.09
N LEU A 277 -73.87 -56.19 -27.11
CA LEU A 277 -75.26 -56.63 -27.22
C LEU A 277 -76.05 -55.80 -28.25
N CYS A 278 -75.87 -54.47 -28.24
CA CYS A 278 -76.50 -53.57 -29.21
C CYS A 278 -76.00 -53.82 -30.64
N SER A 279 -74.70 -54.07 -30.81
CA SER A 279 -74.14 -54.47 -32.11
C SER A 279 -74.72 -55.80 -32.60
N TRP A 280 -74.86 -56.79 -31.70
CA TRP A 280 -75.48 -58.07 -32.03
C TRP A 280 -76.95 -57.93 -32.45
N PHE A 281 -77.77 -57.22 -31.68
CA PHE A 281 -79.18 -56.99 -32.02
C PHE A 281 -79.33 -56.25 -33.36
N THR A 282 -78.46 -55.29 -33.65
CA THR A 282 -78.47 -54.55 -34.92
C THR A 282 -78.16 -55.50 -36.09
N SER A 283 -77.14 -56.34 -35.96
CA SER A 283 -76.80 -57.35 -36.98
C SER A 283 -77.91 -58.39 -37.19
N ALA A 284 -78.60 -58.80 -36.12
CA ALA A 284 -79.73 -59.73 -36.20
C ALA A 284 -80.93 -59.12 -36.94
N ILE A 285 -81.23 -57.85 -36.70
CA ILE A 285 -82.31 -57.13 -37.40
C ILE A 285 -82.02 -57.05 -38.91
N GLU A 286 -80.77 -56.83 -39.33
CA GLU A 286 -80.40 -56.81 -40.75
C GLU A 286 -80.62 -58.17 -41.43
N VAL A 287 -80.24 -59.28 -40.77
CA VAL A 287 -80.50 -60.63 -41.27
C VAL A 287 -82.00 -60.89 -41.44
N TYR A 288 -82.82 -60.49 -40.46
CA TYR A 288 -84.28 -60.64 -40.54
C TYR A 288 -84.90 -59.79 -41.66
N ARG A 289 -84.36 -58.59 -41.94
CA ARG A 289 -84.81 -57.75 -43.07
C ARG A 289 -84.57 -58.43 -44.41
N VAL A 290 -83.38 -59.01 -44.61
CA VAL A 290 -83.03 -59.73 -45.84
C VAL A 290 -83.90 -60.98 -46.02
N LEU A 291 -84.10 -61.78 -44.97
CA LEU A 291 -84.90 -63.02 -45.05
C LEU A 291 -86.37 -62.76 -45.39
N LEU A 292 -86.93 -61.67 -44.87
CA LEU A 292 -88.31 -61.26 -45.12
C LEU A 292 -88.49 -60.49 -46.44
N GLY A 293 -87.40 -60.17 -47.15
CA GLY A 293 -87.44 -59.41 -48.40
C GLY A 293 -87.90 -57.96 -48.23
N ILE A 294 -87.77 -57.43 -47.01
CA ILE A 294 -88.18 -56.08 -46.66
C ILE A 294 -87.01 -55.14 -46.95
N LYS A 295 -87.16 -54.28 -47.96
CA LYS A 295 -86.14 -53.31 -48.35
C LYS A 295 -86.10 -52.11 -47.40
N SER A 296 -87.28 -51.67 -46.98
CA SER A 296 -87.39 -50.55 -46.05
C SER A 296 -88.65 -50.69 -45.20
N VAL A 297 -88.50 -50.38 -43.92
CA VAL A 297 -89.60 -50.18 -42.98
C VAL A 297 -89.62 -48.69 -42.69
N LYS A 298 -90.64 -47.98 -43.17
CA LYS A 298 -90.79 -46.55 -42.94
C LYS A 298 -92.04 -46.29 -42.11
N PRO A 299 -91.92 -45.78 -40.88
CA PRO A 299 -93.06 -45.19 -40.20
C PRO A 299 -93.36 -43.85 -40.90
N VAL A 300 -94.49 -43.76 -41.61
CA VAL A 300 -94.89 -42.53 -42.33
C VAL A 300 -95.75 -41.63 -41.45
N GLY A 301 -96.33 -42.17 -40.37
CA GLY A 301 -97.03 -41.42 -39.34
C GLY A 301 -97.13 -42.18 -38.01
N THR A 302 -97.82 -41.60 -37.03
CA THR A 302 -98.02 -42.20 -35.70
C THR A 302 -98.76 -43.55 -35.75
N ASN A 303 -99.59 -43.72 -36.78
CA ASN A 303 -100.52 -44.86 -36.92
C ASN A 303 -100.29 -45.66 -38.21
N GLU A 304 -99.25 -45.34 -38.99
CA GLU A 304 -99.07 -45.90 -40.33
C GLU A 304 -97.63 -46.40 -40.53
N LEU A 305 -97.53 -47.68 -40.91
CA LEU A 305 -96.27 -48.35 -41.19
C LEU A 305 -96.23 -48.82 -42.63
N HIS A 306 -95.27 -48.30 -43.41
CA HIS A 306 -95.05 -48.72 -44.79
C HIS A 306 -93.92 -49.75 -44.83
N LEU A 307 -94.25 -50.93 -45.36
CA LEU A 307 -93.30 -52.01 -45.63
C LEU A 307 -93.09 -52.09 -47.14
N GLU A 308 -91.90 -51.74 -47.60
CA GLU A 308 -91.50 -51.86 -49.01
C GLU A 308 -90.90 -53.25 -49.25
N TYR A 309 -91.56 -54.06 -50.09
CA TYR A 309 -91.07 -55.37 -50.51
C TYR A 309 -90.41 -55.31 -51.89
N GLU A 310 -89.36 -56.10 -52.08
CA GLU A 310 -88.77 -56.34 -53.40
C GLU A 310 -89.46 -57.54 -54.06
N THR A 311 -90.03 -57.32 -55.25
CA THR A 311 -90.71 -58.36 -56.03
C THR A 311 -89.77 -59.01 -57.03
N LEU A 312 -89.91 -60.32 -57.23
CA LEU A 312 -89.21 -61.06 -58.27
C LEU A 312 -89.83 -60.73 -59.64
N PRO A 313 -89.06 -60.75 -60.75
CA PRO A 313 -89.58 -60.42 -62.06
C PRO A 313 -90.67 -61.41 -62.47
N SER A 314 -91.90 -60.92 -62.63
CA SER A 314 -93.00 -61.69 -63.21
C SER A 314 -92.72 -61.97 -64.70
N SER A 315 -93.16 -63.13 -65.19
CA SER A 315 -92.89 -63.70 -66.52
C SER A 315 -93.31 -62.85 -67.74
N SER A 316 -93.82 -61.63 -67.53
CA SER A 316 -94.26 -60.69 -68.56
C SER A 316 -93.48 -59.37 -68.52
N GLY A 317 -92.15 -59.41 -68.63
CA GLY A 317 -91.29 -58.29 -69.11
C GLY A 317 -91.37 -56.90 -68.45
N GLU A 318 -92.20 -56.68 -67.43
CA GLU A 318 -92.38 -55.39 -66.77
C GLU A 318 -91.37 -55.20 -65.64
N SER A 319 -90.81 -53.98 -65.58
CA SER A 319 -89.74 -53.61 -64.65
C SER A 319 -90.15 -53.78 -63.17
N ARG A 320 -89.18 -54.21 -62.35
CA ARG A 320 -89.28 -54.33 -60.88
C ARG A 320 -89.92 -53.08 -60.26
N LYS A 321 -91.20 -53.15 -59.90
CA LYS A 321 -91.84 -52.12 -59.07
C LYS A 321 -91.88 -52.64 -57.62
N PRO A 322 -91.31 -51.90 -56.65
CA PRO A 322 -91.42 -52.26 -55.25
C PRO A 322 -92.91 -52.21 -54.85
N VAL A 323 -93.35 -53.18 -54.07
CA VAL A 323 -94.73 -53.24 -53.59
C VAL A 323 -94.75 -52.72 -52.15
N THR A 324 -95.51 -51.66 -51.92
CA THR A 324 -95.64 -51.04 -50.60
C THR A 324 -96.89 -51.55 -49.91
N LEU A 325 -96.72 -52.21 -48.76
CA LEU A 325 -97.80 -52.57 -47.84
C LEU A 325 -97.90 -51.48 -46.76
N ALA A 326 -98.98 -50.71 -46.81
CA ALA A 326 -99.34 -49.75 -45.77
C ALA A 326 -100.19 -50.47 -44.72
N LEU A 327 -99.65 -50.61 -43.51
CA LEU A 327 -100.36 -51.11 -42.34
C LEU A 327 -100.89 -49.92 -41.54
N LEU A 328 -102.20 -49.90 -41.29
CA LEU A 328 -102.89 -48.89 -40.51
C LEU A 328 -103.22 -49.48 -39.14
N PHE A 329 -102.82 -48.77 -38.10
CA PHE A 329 -103.05 -49.16 -36.71
C PHE A 329 -103.99 -48.17 -36.03
N ASP A 330 -104.89 -48.68 -35.19
CA ASP A 330 -105.73 -47.84 -34.34
C ASP A 330 -104.86 -47.14 -33.28
N GLU A 331 -105.02 -45.82 -33.17
CA GLU A 331 -104.24 -44.94 -32.28
C GLU A 331 -104.38 -45.32 -30.79
N THR A 332 -105.55 -45.83 -30.40
CA THR A 332 -105.88 -46.09 -29.01
C THR A 332 -105.52 -47.50 -28.57
N THR A 333 -105.78 -48.50 -29.42
CA THR A 333 -105.56 -49.91 -29.10
C THR A 333 -104.25 -50.46 -29.66
N LYS A 334 -103.60 -49.73 -30.58
CA LYS A 334 -102.41 -50.15 -31.35
C LYS A 334 -102.61 -51.49 -32.07
N ARG A 335 -103.87 -51.87 -32.32
CA ARG A 335 -104.23 -53.07 -33.07
C ARG A 335 -104.29 -52.72 -34.55
N LEU A 336 -104.05 -53.72 -35.39
CA LEU A 336 -104.17 -53.56 -36.83
C LEU A 336 -105.63 -53.24 -37.18
N GLU A 337 -105.86 -52.05 -37.74
CA GLU A 337 -107.17 -51.58 -38.16
C GLU A 337 -107.44 -51.99 -39.61
N ASP A 338 -106.45 -51.74 -40.49
CA ASP A 338 -106.54 -52.02 -41.91
C ASP A 338 -105.15 -52.23 -42.53
N ALA A 339 -105.08 -52.80 -43.72
CA ALA A 339 -103.85 -52.90 -44.49
C ALA A 339 -104.12 -52.78 -45.99
N LYS A 340 -103.38 -51.91 -46.68
CA LYS A 340 -103.55 -51.63 -48.10
C LYS A 340 -102.26 -51.83 -48.86
N LEU A 341 -102.35 -52.34 -50.09
CA LEU A 341 -101.24 -52.34 -51.03
C LEU A 341 -101.39 -51.14 -51.94
N VAL A 342 -100.38 -50.27 -51.95
CA VAL A 342 -100.43 -48.99 -52.67
C VAL A 342 -100.15 -49.19 -54.17
N ASP A 343 -99.37 -50.22 -54.54
CA ASP A 343 -98.80 -50.35 -55.88
C ASP A 343 -99.09 -51.69 -56.59
N HIS A 344 -99.99 -52.53 -56.05
CA HIS A 344 -100.30 -53.85 -56.61
C HIS A 344 -101.78 -54.20 -56.51
N SER A 345 -102.36 -54.75 -57.58
CA SER A 345 -103.81 -55.04 -57.70
C SER A 345 -104.23 -56.40 -57.12
N ALA A 346 -103.43 -57.00 -56.24
CA ALA A 346 -103.80 -58.25 -55.58
C ALA A 346 -104.88 -57.97 -54.52
N ASN A 347 -105.98 -58.72 -54.56
CA ASN A 347 -107.01 -58.61 -53.52
C ASN A 347 -106.50 -59.23 -52.21
N ILE A 348 -106.35 -58.40 -51.17
CA ILE A 348 -105.79 -58.79 -49.87
C ILE A 348 -106.85 -58.73 -48.75
N GLU A 349 -108.08 -58.31 -49.06
CA GLU A 349 -109.17 -58.09 -48.09
C GLU A 349 -109.39 -59.31 -47.17
N ASP A 350 -109.44 -60.53 -47.72
CA ASP A 350 -109.57 -61.77 -46.93
C ASP A 350 -108.43 -61.95 -45.91
N ALA A 351 -107.19 -61.61 -46.28
CA ALA A 351 -106.04 -61.75 -45.40
C ALA A 351 -106.03 -60.67 -44.33
N VAL A 352 -106.47 -59.45 -44.66
CA VAL A 352 -106.63 -58.34 -43.71
C VAL A 352 -107.72 -58.65 -42.70
N GLU A 353 -108.86 -59.20 -43.09
CA GLU A 353 -109.93 -59.55 -42.14
C GLU A 353 -109.50 -60.61 -41.12
N ILE A 354 -108.75 -61.63 -41.57
CA ILE A 354 -108.21 -62.67 -40.69
C ILE A 354 -107.17 -62.08 -39.73
N ALA A 355 -106.30 -61.22 -40.24
CA ALA A 355 -105.28 -60.55 -39.44
C ALA A 355 -105.88 -59.56 -38.44
N ARG A 356 -106.96 -58.85 -38.80
CA ARG A 356 -107.71 -57.95 -37.91
C ARG A 356 -108.36 -58.71 -36.75
N ARG A 357 -108.93 -59.90 -37.01
CA ARG A 357 -109.54 -60.74 -35.95
C ARG A 357 -108.51 -61.33 -34.99
N SER A 358 -107.32 -61.68 -35.47
CA SER A 358 -106.26 -62.33 -34.69
C SER A 358 -105.19 -61.37 -34.17
N ASN A 359 -105.17 -60.13 -34.66
CA ASN A 359 -104.11 -59.13 -34.47
C ASN A 359 -102.69 -59.66 -34.80
N ASP A 360 -102.59 -60.57 -35.76
CA ASP A 360 -101.33 -61.21 -36.17
C ASP A 360 -100.78 -60.57 -37.46
N VAL A 361 -100.00 -59.50 -37.25
CA VAL A 361 -99.33 -58.76 -38.33
C VAL A 361 -98.26 -59.60 -39.04
N PRO A 362 -97.44 -60.42 -38.36
CA PRO A 362 -96.51 -61.34 -39.03
C PRO A 362 -97.19 -62.33 -39.99
N SER A 363 -98.32 -62.92 -39.59
CA SER A 363 -99.09 -63.80 -40.47
C SER A 363 -99.68 -63.07 -41.66
N LEU A 364 -100.07 -61.80 -41.50
CA LEU A 364 -100.49 -60.96 -42.61
C LEU A 364 -99.34 -60.73 -43.59
N ILE A 365 -98.15 -60.35 -43.09
CA ILE A 365 -96.95 -60.13 -43.91
C ILE A 365 -96.58 -61.40 -44.69
N ALA A 366 -96.60 -62.57 -44.05
CA ALA A 366 -96.32 -63.84 -44.71
C ALA A 366 -97.33 -64.16 -45.83
N LYS A 367 -98.64 -63.96 -45.57
CA LYS A 367 -99.70 -64.19 -46.56
C LYS A 367 -99.64 -63.19 -47.72
N VAL A 368 -99.37 -61.92 -47.43
CA VAL A 368 -99.17 -60.87 -48.43
C VAL A 368 -97.96 -61.21 -49.30
N ARG A 369 -96.86 -61.66 -48.70
CA ARG A 369 -95.68 -62.13 -49.44
C ARG A 369 -96.01 -63.29 -50.38
N THR A 370 -96.74 -64.31 -49.93
CA THR A 370 -97.12 -65.44 -50.82
C THR A 370 -98.04 -65.06 -51.96
N ARG A 371 -98.69 -63.88 -51.90
CA ARG A 371 -99.55 -63.36 -52.97
C ARG A 371 -98.81 -62.41 -53.91
N ILE A 372 -97.66 -61.88 -53.49
CA ILE A 372 -96.80 -60.98 -54.26
C ILE A 372 -95.65 -61.75 -54.94
N GLN A 373 -95.20 -62.86 -54.36
CA GLN A 373 -94.34 -63.87 -55.03
C GLN A 373 -95.14 -64.65 -56.06
#